data_AF-A0A7X8J7S6-F1
#
_entry.id   AF-A0A7X8J7S6-F1
#
_cell.length_a   1.000
_cell.length_b   1.000
_cell.length_c   1.000
_cell.angle_alpha   90.00
_cell.angle_beta   90.00
_cell.angle_gamma   90.00
#
_symmetry.space_group_name_H-M   'P 1'
#
loop_
_entity.id
_entity.type
_entity.pdbx_description
1 polymer ?
#
loop_
_entity_poly.entity_id
_entity_poly.type
_entity_poly.pdbx_seq_one_letter_code
_entity_poly.pdbx_strand_id
1 'polypeptide(L)'
;MKLFETLKQQLKKEPNFVTDNGELKKWVVLNKAQNFDEELIGLLLDNADLKAKFFVNVKGPSTSSGQATLVFNQNLFVQFLEQKNYLNDSYTQYKNKVGLTIDGKYLKQRNEVALVWPFKDCILEGGQSREEDKREEIFFNEILAQDEITQLLEPKVLTNAKRIDKDGEKPLDQFNRDADFNRKRGLPEDTITDNLIIKGNNLLALHSLKKEFAGKVKLIYIDPPYNTGND
;
A
#
# COMPACT_ATOMS: atom_id res chain seq x y z
N MET A 1 -42.63 -11.57 -1.36
CA MET A 1 -42.48 -10.68 -0.19
C MET A 1 -41.04 -10.73 0.28
N LYS A 2 -40.43 -9.60 0.64
CA LYS A 2 -38.99 -9.54 1.01
C LYS A 2 -38.82 -10.16 2.40
N LEU A 3 -38.09 -11.27 2.50
CA LEU A 3 -37.79 -12.01 3.75
C LEU A 3 -37.41 -11.12 4.94
N PHE A 4 -36.80 -9.96 4.69
CA PHE A 4 -36.45 -8.97 5.70
C PHE A 4 -37.67 -8.30 6.36
N GLU A 5 -38.72 -8.00 5.60
CA GLU A 5 -39.96 -7.44 6.17
C GLU A 5 -40.66 -8.47 7.05
N THR A 6 -40.63 -9.74 6.65
CA THR A 6 -41.12 -10.85 7.48
C THR A 6 -40.33 -10.94 8.78
N LEU A 7 -39.00 -10.85 8.72
CA LEU A 7 -38.15 -10.82 9.91
C LEU A 7 -38.47 -9.61 10.80
N LYS A 8 -38.59 -8.42 10.21
CA LYS A 8 -38.87 -7.18 10.94
C LYS A 8 -40.23 -7.24 11.64
N GLN A 9 -41.27 -7.73 10.97
CA GLN A 9 -42.59 -7.92 11.55
C GLN A 9 -42.57 -8.94 12.69
N GLN A 10 -41.84 -10.03 12.53
CA GLN A 10 -41.73 -11.07 13.55
C GLN A 10 -41.00 -10.58 14.80
N LEU A 11 -39.87 -9.88 14.64
CA LEU A 11 -39.09 -9.33 15.76
C LEU A 11 -39.80 -8.14 16.44
N LYS A 12 -40.67 -7.43 15.74
CA LYS A 12 -41.48 -6.34 16.31
C LYS A 12 -42.53 -6.78 17.32
N LYS A 13 -42.81 -8.08 17.40
CA LYS A 13 -43.71 -8.64 18.43
C LYS A 13 -43.13 -8.49 19.83
N GLU A 14 -41.81 -8.46 19.94
CA GLU A 14 -41.10 -8.35 21.21
C GLU A 14 -40.47 -6.96 21.39
N PRO A 15 -40.86 -6.20 22.43
CA PRO A 15 -40.39 -4.83 22.66
C PRO A 15 -38.86 -4.73 22.79
N ASN A 16 -38.21 -5.79 23.28
CA ASN A 16 -36.77 -5.83 23.54
C ASN A 16 -35.93 -5.67 22.26
N PHE A 17 -36.48 -6.01 21.09
CA PHE A 17 -35.79 -5.90 19.80
C PHE A 17 -36.06 -4.59 19.08
N VAL A 18 -36.91 -3.71 19.62
CA VAL A 18 -37.37 -2.49 18.95
C VAL A 18 -37.00 -1.25 19.76
N THR A 19 -36.71 -0.14 19.09
CA THR A 19 -36.57 1.19 19.70
C THR A 19 -37.92 1.82 19.98
N ASP A 20 -37.95 2.89 20.77
CA ASP A 20 -39.18 3.63 21.07
C ASP A 20 -39.87 4.21 19.81
N ASN A 21 -39.10 4.35 18.73
CA ASN A 21 -39.57 4.81 17.42
C ASN A 21 -40.02 3.68 16.48
N GLY A 22 -40.07 2.43 16.96
CA GLY A 22 -40.55 1.30 16.16
C GLY A 22 -39.51 0.71 15.19
N GLU A 23 -38.23 1.01 15.38
CA GLU A 23 -37.13 0.51 14.56
C GLU A 23 -36.41 -0.69 15.20
N LEU A 24 -35.84 -1.57 14.38
CA LEU A 24 -35.18 -2.77 14.88
C LEU A 24 -33.80 -2.42 15.45
N LYS A 25 -33.55 -2.79 16.70
CA LYS A 25 -32.22 -2.72 17.35
C LYS A 25 -31.32 -3.81 16.78
N LYS A 26 -30.83 -3.63 15.55
CA LYS A 26 -30.05 -4.64 14.80
C LYS A 26 -28.87 -5.21 15.59
N TRP A 27 -28.15 -4.39 16.34
CA TRP A 27 -27.04 -4.85 17.17
C TRP A 27 -27.50 -5.76 18.32
N VAL A 28 -28.65 -5.48 18.94
CA VAL A 28 -29.23 -6.36 19.96
C VAL A 28 -29.62 -7.70 19.34
N VAL A 29 -30.24 -7.68 18.16
CA VAL A 29 -30.60 -8.90 17.41
C VAL A 29 -29.34 -9.69 17.02
N LEU A 30 -28.29 -9.03 16.53
CA LEU A 30 -27.01 -9.66 16.18
C LEU A 30 -26.32 -10.26 17.41
N ASN A 31 -26.31 -9.55 18.54
CA ASN A 31 -25.72 -10.04 19.78
C ASN A 31 -26.49 -11.25 20.34
N LYS A 32 -27.82 -11.18 20.36
CA LYS A 32 -28.68 -12.31 20.75
C LYS A 32 -28.51 -13.51 19.82
N ALA A 33 -28.39 -13.28 18.50
CA ALA A 33 -28.07 -14.35 17.55
C ALA A 33 -26.68 -14.95 17.81
N GLN A 34 -25.71 -14.13 18.19
CA GLN A 34 -24.36 -14.57 18.50
C GLN A 34 -24.27 -15.43 19.77
N ASN A 35 -25.17 -15.18 20.72
CA ASN A 35 -25.23 -15.87 22.00
C ASN A 35 -26.29 -16.98 22.05
N PHE A 36 -26.88 -17.37 20.91
CA PHE A 36 -27.93 -18.39 20.82
C PHE A 36 -29.13 -18.12 21.76
N ASP A 37 -29.54 -16.86 21.85
CA ASP A 37 -30.64 -16.43 22.70
C ASP A 37 -31.95 -17.17 22.38
N GLU A 38 -32.55 -17.77 23.40
CA GLU A 38 -33.73 -18.64 23.28
C GLU A 38 -34.95 -17.90 22.74
N GLU A 39 -35.16 -16.65 23.19
CA GLU A 39 -36.28 -15.79 22.78
C GLU A 39 -36.19 -15.45 21.29
N LEU A 40 -35.01 -15.03 20.81
CA LEU A 40 -34.78 -14.80 19.39
C LEU A 40 -35.01 -16.07 18.55
N ILE A 41 -34.43 -17.19 18.97
CA ILE A 41 -34.54 -18.46 18.25
C ILE A 41 -36.00 -18.92 18.19
N GLY A 42 -36.75 -18.80 19.30
CA GLY A 42 -38.18 -19.09 19.37
C GLY A 42 -38.99 -18.28 18.36
N LEU A 43 -38.79 -16.96 18.32
CA LEU A 43 -39.47 -16.08 17.37
C LEU A 43 -39.22 -16.46 15.91
N LEU A 44 -38.00 -16.88 15.58
CA LEU A 44 -37.66 -17.31 14.22
C LEU A 44 -38.29 -18.66 13.86
N LEU A 45 -38.44 -19.57 14.84
CA LEU A 45 -39.09 -20.87 14.66
C LEU A 45 -40.61 -20.75 14.45
N ASP A 46 -41.24 -19.72 15.00
CA ASP A 46 -42.69 -19.48 14.89
C ASP A 46 -43.13 -19.01 13.50
N ASN A 47 -42.20 -18.58 12.65
CA ASN A 47 -42.50 -18.18 11.28
C ASN A 47 -41.96 -19.21 10.28
N ALA A 48 -42.83 -19.74 9.42
CA ALA A 48 -42.46 -20.80 8.47
C ALA A 48 -41.35 -20.39 7.50
N ASP A 49 -41.35 -19.15 7.00
CA ASP A 49 -40.35 -18.66 6.04
C ASP A 49 -38.98 -18.46 6.71
N LEU A 50 -38.96 -17.88 7.91
CA LEU A 50 -37.74 -17.67 8.68
C LEU A 50 -37.15 -19.00 9.15
N LYS A 51 -38.02 -19.93 9.60
CA LYS A 51 -37.66 -21.29 9.97
C LYS A 51 -37.03 -22.02 8.79
N ALA A 52 -37.67 -22.01 7.62
CA ALA A 52 -37.14 -22.65 6.42
C ALA A 52 -35.81 -22.05 5.95
N LYS A 53 -35.58 -20.76 6.20
CA LYS A 53 -34.35 -20.10 5.76
C LYS A 53 -33.18 -20.23 6.73
N PHE A 54 -33.43 -20.08 8.03
CA PHE A 54 -32.37 -19.94 9.04
C PHE A 54 -32.15 -21.19 9.89
N PHE A 55 -32.89 -22.27 9.66
CA PHE A 55 -32.70 -23.53 10.37
C PHE A 55 -32.40 -24.68 9.42
N VAL A 56 -31.51 -25.56 9.87
CA VAL A 56 -31.16 -26.80 9.17
C VAL A 56 -31.76 -27.95 9.96
N ASN A 57 -32.53 -28.81 9.29
CA ASN A 57 -33.00 -30.06 9.89
C ASN A 57 -31.84 -31.06 9.93
N VAL A 58 -31.46 -31.50 11.13
CA VAL A 58 -30.36 -32.45 11.34
C VAL A 58 -30.86 -33.85 11.67
N LYS A 59 -32.13 -34.00 12.10
CA LYS A 59 -32.72 -35.30 12.45
C LYS A 59 -34.24 -35.25 12.48
N GLY A 60 -34.88 -36.24 11.84
CA GLY A 60 -36.34 -36.46 11.87
C GLY A 60 -37.04 -36.14 10.54
N PRO A 61 -38.20 -36.78 10.26
CA PRO A 61 -38.93 -36.57 9.02
C PRO A 61 -39.57 -35.18 8.97
N SER A 62 -39.51 -34.51 7.82
CA SER A 62 -40.11 -33.18 7.62
C SER A 62 -41.65 -33.19 7.64
N THR A 63 -42.29 -34.37 7.66
CA THR A 63 -43.73 -34.51 7.34
C THR A 63 -44.47 -35.61 8.12
N SER A 64 -43.99 -36.11 9.27
CA SER A 64 -44.84 -36.98 10.12
C SER A 64 -44.38 -37.05 11.58
N SER A 65 -45.23 -36.53 12.47
CA SER A 65 -45.46 -36.86 13.91
C SER A 65 -44.28 -37.06 14.88
N GLY A 66 -43.03 -36.94 14.44
CA GLY A 66 -41.84 -36.88 15.28
C GLY A 66 -41.32 -35.45 15.42
N GLN A 67 -40.70 -35.14 16.56
CA GLN A 67 -40.12 -33.82 16.82
C GLN A 67 -38.85 -33.66 15.98
N ALA A 68 -38.90 -32.81 14.94
CA ALA A 68 -37.74 -32.52 14.11
C ALA A 68 -36.69 -31.77 14.93
N THR A 69 -35.44 -32.23 14.86
CA THR A 69 -34.30 -31.55 15.48
C THR A 69 -33.75 -30.52 14.51
N LEU A 70 -33.89 -29.24 14.87
CA LEU A 70 -33.48 -28.11 14.04
C LEU A 70 -32.27 -27.44 14.66
N VAL A 71 -31.31 -27.07 13.82
CA VAL A 71 -30.13 -26.30 14.21
C VAL A 71 -30.21 -24.91 13.60
N PHE A 72 -30.08 -23.89 14.44
CA PHE A 72 -30.03 -22.50 14.00
C PHE A 72 -28.75 -22.22 13.23
N ASN A 73 -28.87 -21.84 11.96
CA ASN A 73 -27.75 -21.42 11.13
C ASN A 73 -27.40 -19.96 11.43
N GLN A 74 -26.75 -19.76 12.57
CA GLN A 74 -26.30 -18.47 13.07
C GLN A 74 -25.51 -17.67 12.04
N ASN A 75 -24.56 -18.30 11.34
CA ASN A 75 -23.72 -17.62 10.36
C ASN A 75 -24.55 -17.07 9.19
N LEU A 76 -25.51 -17.85 8.68
CA LEU A 76 -26.40 -17.40 7.62
C LEU A 76 -27.31 -16.25 8.08
N PHE A 77 -27.81 -16.32 9.32
CA PHE A 77 -28.65 -15.27 9.90
C PHE A 77 -27.88 -13.95 10.11
N VAL A 78 -26.67 -14.03 10.66
CA VAL A 78 -25.77 -12.88 10.83
C VAL A 78 -25.43 -12.27 9.48
N GLN A 79 -25.02 -13.08 8.51
CA GLN A 79 -24.75 -12.62 7.15
C GLN A 79 -25.98 -11.96 6.50
N PHE A 80 -27.17 -12.53 6.70
CA PHE A 80 -28.41 -11.94 6.21
C PHE A 80 -28.70 -10.56 6.81
N LEU A 81 -28.48 -10.39 8.13
CA LEU A 81 -28.65 -9.11 8.81
C LEU A 81 -27.58 -8.06 8.44
N GLU A 82 -26.37 -8.52 8.12
CA GLU A 82 -25.23 -7.68 7.71
C GLU A 82 -25.26 -7.30 6.22
N GLN A 83 -26.10 -7.95 5.40
CA GLN A 83 -26.22 -7.61 3.98
C GLN A 83 -26.77 -6.18 3.80
N LYS A 84 -25.94 -5.35 3.17
CA LYS A 84 -25.99 -3.88 3.05
C LYS A 84 -27.21 -3.27 2.35
N ASN A 85 -28.21 -4.06 1.95
CA ASN A 85 -29.36 -3.61 1.17
C ASN A 85 -30.61 -3.25 2.00
N TYR A 86 -30.49 -3.16 3.33
CA TYR A 86 -31.63 -2.96 4.25
C TYR A 86 -31.38 -1.93 5.36
N LEU A 87 -30.60 -0.88 5.11
CA LEU A 87 -30.25 0.13 6.12
C LEU A 87 -30.68 1.54 5.66
N ASN A 88 -31.87 1.96 6.09
CA ASN A 88 -32.04 3.33 6.57
C ASN A 88 -31.63 3.30 8.05
N ASP A 89 -30.78 4.24 8.42
CA ASP A 89 -30.49 4.66 9.79
C ASP A 89 -29.54 3.77 10.63
N SER A 90 -28.25 4.17 10.68
CA SER A 90 -27.46 4.04 11.90
C SER A 90 -26.26 5.00 11.95
N TYR A 91 -26.27 5.84 12.98
CA TYR A 91 -25.20 6.69 13.48
C TYR A 91 -24.25 5.85 14.38
N THR A 92 -23.31 5.16 13.73
CA THR A 92 -22.06 4.48 14.19
C THR A 92 -21.99 3.70 15.52
N GLN A 93 -21.67 2.40 15.41
CA GLN A 93 -21.40 1.44 16.49
C GLN A 93 -20.25 0.48 16.09
N TYR A 94 -19.05 1.00 15.79
CA TYR A 94 -18.06 0.26 15.00
C TYR A 94 -16.96 -0.52 15.76
N LYS A 95 -16.65 -1.70 15.21
CA LYS A 95 -15.44 -2.52 15.39
C LYS A 95 -14.25 -1.71 14.86
N ASN A 96 -13.20 -1.50 15.67
CA ASN A 96 -12.01 -0.72 15.31
C ASN A 96 -11.29 -1.30 14.08
N LYS A 97 -11.70 -0.84 12.90
CA LYS A 97 -10.86 -0.83 11.70
C LYS A 97 -10.69 0.65 11.36
N VAL A 98 -9.45 1.14 11.47
CA VAL A 98 -9.08 2.41 10.88
C VAL A 98 -9.38 2.28 9.39
N GLY A 99 -10.42 2.98 8.95
CA GLY A 99 -10.97 2.85 7.62
C GLY A 99 -11.76 4.10 7.33
N LEU A 100 -11.35 4.82 6.29
CA LEU A 100 -12.04 5.99 5.80
C LEU A 100 -13.48 5.59 5.39
N THR A 101 -14.42 6.52 5.52
CA THR A 101 -15.84 6.32 5.18
C THR A 101 -16.33 7.48 4.32
N ILE A 102 -16.99 7.20 3.20
CA ILE A 102 -17.72 8.18 2.38
C ILE A 102 -19.20 7.77 2.40
N ASP A 103 -20.10 8.72 2.67
CA ASP A 103 -21.56 8.53 2.78
C ASP A 103 -21.96 7.33 3.67
N GLY A 104 -21.39 7.25 4.87
CA GLY A 104 -21.74 6.23 5.87
C GLY A 104 -21.35 4.79 5.51
N LYS A 105 -20.64 4.57 4.40
CA LYS A 105 -20.17 3.24 3.97
C LYS A 105 -18.64 3.16 4.06
N TYR A 106 -18.13 2.08 4.65
CA TYR A 106 -16.70 1.74 4.58
C TYR A 106 -16.21 1.60 3.14
N LEU A 107 -15.06 2.22 2.83
CA LEU A 107 -14.46 2.21 1.49
C LEU A 107 -14.23 0.81 0.93
N LYS A 108 -13.80 -0.13 1.80
CA LYS A 108 -13.45 -1.51 1.43
C LYS A 108 -14.62 -2.34 0.88
N GLN A 109 -15.86 -1.83 0.97
CA GLN A 109 -17.07 -2.50 0.49
C GLN A 109 -17.63 -1.89 -0.81
N ARG A 110 -17.02 -0.85 -1.36
CA ARG A 110 -17.49 -0.23 -2.61
C ARG A 110 -16.61 -0.54 -3.84
N ASN A 111 -15.38 -1.04 -3.67
CA ASN A 111 -14.37 -1.05 -4.74
C ASN A 111 -14.15 0.33 -5.42
N GLU A 112 -14.70 1.41 -4.84
CA GLU A 112 -14.73 2.77 -5.42
C GLU A 112 -13.57 3.63 -4.94
N VAL A 113 -12.79 3.18 -3.93
CA VAL A 113 -11.76 4.02 -3.34
C VAL A 113 -10.47 3.25 -3.12
N ALA A 114 -9.41 3.79 -3.74
CA ALA A 114 -8.04 3.40 -3.52
C ALA A 114 -7.45 4.26 -2.39
N LEU A 115 -6.76 3.63 -1.44
CA LEU A 115 -5.81 4.35 -0.59
C LEU A 115 -4.64 4.76 -1.48
N VAL A 116 -4.62 6.03 -1.86
CA VAL A 116 -3.47 6.64 -2.54
C VAL A 116 -2.57 7.19 -1.45
N TRP A 117 -1.51 6.47 -1.16
CA TRP A 117 -0.43 6.99 -0.33
C TRP A 117 0.24 8.13 -1.10
N PRO A 118 0.25 9.36 -0.56
CA PRO A 118 1.04 10.44 -1.14
C PRO A 118 2.47 9.95 -1.29
N PHE A 119 3.06 10.17 -2.46
CA PHE A 119 4.44 9.78 -2.77
C PHE A 119 4.73 8.27 -2.86
N LYS A 120 3.71 7.40 -2.89
CA LYS A 120 3.94 5.94 -3.07
C LYS A 120 4.59 5.59 -4.40
N ASP A 121 4.31 6.40 -5.41
CA ASP A 121 4.83 6.31 -6.77
C ASP A 121 5.79 7.48 -6.99
N CYS A 122 6.62 7.80 -6.00
CA CYS A 122 7.60 8.88 -6.09
C CYS A 122 8.99 8.42 -5.68
N ILE A 123 10.00 9.01 -6.32
CA ILE A 123 11.41 8.89 -5.96
C ILE A 123 11.83 10.17 -5.25
N LEU A 124 12.37 10.02 -4.04
CA LEU A 124 12.96 11.12 -3.28
C LEU A 124 14.38 11.39 -3.78
N GLU A 125 14.63 12.62 -4.25
CA GLU A 125 15.99 13.08 -4.53
C GLU A 125 16.72 13.41 -3.22
N GLY A 126 17.39 12.40 -2.68
CA GLY A 126 18.23 12.56 -1.49
C GLY A 126 19.49 13.37 -1.80
N GLY A 127 19.79 14.36 -0.97
CA GLY A 127 21.11 15.00 -0.97
C GLY A 127 21.34 15.91 0.21
N GLN A 128 20.79 15.53 1.36
CA GLN A 128 21.15 16.09 2.65
C GLN A 128 22.43 15.38 3.11
N SER A 129 23.48 16.13 3.42
CA SER A 129 24.76 15.55 3.85
C SER A 129 24.91 15.56 5.37
N ARG A 130 24.25 16.49 6.05
CA ARG A 130 24.19 16.60 7.52
C ARG A 130 22.76 16.87 7.96
N GLU A 131 22.39 16.42 9.16
CA GLU A 131 21.03 16.57 9.71
C GLU A 131 20.58 18.04 9.83
N GLU A 132 21.52 18.96 9.89
CA GLU A 132 21.29 20.40 10.03
C GLU A 132 20.92 21.09 8.71
N ASP A 133 21.21 20.45 7.56
CA ASP A 133 21.06 21.07 6.23
C ASP A 133 19.57 21.20 5.87
N LYS A 134 19.02 22.41 5.91
CA LYS A 134 17.65 22.65 5.43
C LYS A 134 17.65 22.82 3.91
N ARG A 135 17.17 21.80 3.20
CA ARG A 135 16.90 21.86 1.76
C ARG A 135 15.46 21.50 1.45
N GLU A 136 14.95 21.99 0.34
CA GLU A 136 13.71 21.47 -0.21
C GLU A 136 13.96 20.06 -0.76
N GLU A 137 13.18 19.11 -0.25
CA GLU A 137 13.16 17.74 -0.74
C GLU A 137 12.23 17.65 -1.96
N ILE A 138 12.78 17.17 -3.07
CA ILE A 138 12.03 17.01 -4.31
C ILE A 138 11.59 15.55 -4.40
N PHE A 139 10.27 15.34 -4.49
CA PHE A 139 9.65 14.05 -4.76
C PHE A 139 9.25 13.99 -6.22
N PHE A 140 10.01 13.25 -7.03
CA PHE A 140 9.67 13.01 -8.43
C PHE A 140 8.58 11.95 -8.52
N ASN A 141 7.42 12.26 -9.12
CA ASN A 141 6.40 11.25 -9.39
C ASN A 141 6.81 10.37 -10.58
N GLU A 142 6.70 9.05 -10.43
CA GLU A 142 7.13 8.05 -11.43
C GLU A 142 6.44 8.21 -12.79
N ILE A 143 5.21 8.73 -12.83
CA ILE A 143 4.45 8.93 -14.06
C ILE A 143 4.73 10.32 -14.65
N LEU A 144 4.72 11.36 -13.82
CA LEU A 144 4.82 12.75 -14.28
C LEU A 144 6.26 13.20 -14.54
N ALA A 145 7.22 12.66 -13.80
CA ALA A 145 8.64 13.00 -13.87
C ALA A 145 9.48 11.81 -14.34
N GLN A 146 8.94 11.08 -15.32
CA GLN A 146 9.57 9.87 -15.85
C GLN A 146 10.94 10.19 -16.45
N ASP A 147 11.09 11.32 -17.15
CA ASP A 147 12.34 11.71 -17.79
C ASP A 147 13.42 12.06 -16.77
N GLU A 148 13.07 12.78 -15.70
CA GLU A 148 13.98 13.13 -14.61
C GLU A 148 14.42 11.87 -13.85
N ILE A 149 13.48 10.98 -13.52
CA ILE A 149 13.75 9.70 -12.85
C ILE A 149 14.61 8.80 -13.74
N THR A 150 14.26 8.70 -15.02
CA THR A 150 15.01 7.93 -16.01
C THR A 150 16.41 8.50 -16.10
N GLN A 151 16.57 9.81 -16.28
CA GLN A 151 17.88 10.43 -16.25
C GLN A 151 18.61 10.09 -14.96
N LEU A 152 18.02 10.28 -13.79
CA LEU A 152 18.59 9.99 -12.46
C LEU A 152 19.10 8.55 -12.32
N LEU A 153 18.28 7.57 -12.70
CA LEU A 153 18.52 6.15 -12.51
C LEU A 153 19.21 5.47 -13.69
N GLU A 154 19.21 6.10 -14.86
CA GLU A 154 19.87 5.57 -16.04
C GLU A 154 21.34 5.38 -15.75
N PRO A 155 21.92 4.25 -16.21
CA PRO A 155 23.36 4.08 -16.23
C PRO A 155 23.98 5.31 -16.89
N LYS A 156 24.66 6.13 -16.09
CA LYS A 156 25.30 7.36 -16.56
C LYS A 156 26.48 6.95 -17.44
N VAL A 157 26.22 6.83 -18.75
CA VAL A 157 27.28 6.50 -19.71
C VAL A 157 28.07 7.76 -19.99
N LEU A 158 29.37 7.69 -19.74
CA LEU A 158 30.32 8.66 -20.27
C LEU A 158 30.35 8.51 -21.79
N THR A 159 29.67 9.41 -22.51
CA THR A 159 29.64 9.43 -23.99
C THR A 159 30.74 10.35 -24.57
N ASN A 160 31.03 10.20 -25.87
CA ASN A 160 31.99 11.05 -26.59
C ASN A 160 33.42 11.02 -26.03
N ALA A 161 33.88 9.85 -25.60
CA ALA A 161 35.25 9.68 -25.14
C ALA A 161 36.26 9.91 -26.27
N LYS A 162 37.24 10.78 -26.01
CA LYS A 162 38.33 11.13 -26.93
C LYS A 162 39.66 11.00 -26.20
N ARG A 163 40.69 10.61 -26.95
CA ARG A 163 42.08 10.61 -26.48
C ARG A 163 42.77 11.86 -27.00
N ILE A 164 43.43 12.60 -26.11
CA ILE A 164 44.22 13.78 -26.47
C ILE A 164 45.69 13.44 -26.19
N ASP A 165 46.52 13.49 -27.23
CA ASP A 165 47.96 13.36 -27.12
C ASP A 165 48.67 14.58 -27.75
N LYS A 166 50.00 14.55 -27.79
CA LYS A 166 50.82 15.62 -28.40
C LYS A 166 50.49 15.92 -29.86
N ASP A 167 49.86 14.99 -30.57
CA ASP A 167 49.50 15.09 -31.98
C ASP A 167 48.01 15.46 -32.18
N GLY A 168 47.25 15.70 -31.10
CA GLY A 168 45.88 16.22 -31.13
C GLY A 168 44.81 15.27 -30.58
N GLU A 169 43.55 15.56 -30.93
CA GLU A 169 42.38 14.73 -30.57
C GLU A 169 42.25 13.52 -31.49
N LYS A 170 42.02 12.34 -30.91
CA LYS A 170 41.76 11.08 -31.62
C LYS A 170 40.57 10.35 -30.97
N PRO A 171 39.82 9.52 -31.73
CA PRO A 171 38.80 8.64 -31.15
C PRO A 171 39.42 7.73 -30.09
N LEU A 172 38.69 7.51 -28.98
CA LEU A 172 39.12 6.53 -27.99
C LEU A 172 38.90 5.11 -28.53
N ASP A 173 39.96 4.32 -28.56
CA ASP A 173 39.93 2.88 -28.86
C ASP A 173 39.63 2.06 -27.59
N GLN A 174 40.45 2.23 -26.56
CA GLN A 174 40.33 1.59 -25.27
C GLN A 174 41.03 2.39 -24.17
N PHE A 175 40.66 2.10 -22.92
CA PHE A 175 41.40 2.58 -21.77
C PHE A 175 42.66 1.74 -21.54
N ASN A 176 43.77 2.43 -21.27
CA ASN A 176 45.04 1.80 -20.93
C ASN A 176 44.99 1.22 -19.52
N ARG A 177 45.57 0.02 -19.38
CA ARG A 177 45.74 -0.70 -18.11
C ARG A 177 47.14 -1.31 -18.12
N ASP A 178 47.99 -0.83 -17.23
CA ASP A 178 49.37 -1.29 -17.08
C ASP A 178 49.53 -1.97 -15.71
N ALA A 179 49.69 -3.30 -15.73
CA ALA A 179 49.82 -4.10 -14.53
C ALA A 179 51.08 -3.76 -13.73
N ASP A 180 52.21 -3.50 -14.38
CA ASP A 180 53.47 -3.15 -13.71
C ASP A 180 53.34 -1.79 -13.00
N PHE A 181 52.68 -0.85 -13.65
CA PHE A 181 52.43 0.46 -13.08
C PHE A 181 51.41 0.43 -11.92
N ASN A 182 50.34 -0.36 -12.06
CA ASN A 182 49.35 -0.56 -11.00
C ASN A 182 49.96 -1.25 -9.78
N ARG A 183 50.84 -2.24 -9.97
CA ARG A 183 51.62 -2.86 -8.88
C ARG A 183 52.46 -1.83 -8.11
N LYS A 184 53.15 -0.92 -8.80
CA LYS A 184 53.94 0.16 -8.16
C LYS A 184 53.07 1.13 -7.34
N ARG A 185 51.79 1.28 -7.68
CA ARG A 185 50.82 2.15 -6.99
C ARG A 185 50.03 1.43 -5.89
N GLY A 186 50.17 0.10 -5.77
CA GLY A 186 49.37 -0.71 -4.86
C GLY A 186 47.89 -0.84 -5.27
N LEU A 187 47.60 -0.76 -6.57
CA LEU A 187 46.24 -0.85 -7.12
C LEU A 187 46.03 -2.19 -7.86
N PRO A 188 44.77 -2.65 -8.02
CA PRO A 188 44.46 -3.80 -8.87
C PRO A 188 45.02 -3.66 -10.28
N GLU A 189 45.53 -4.75 -10.85
CA GLU A 189 46.26 -4.75 -12.13
C GLU A 189 45.40 -4.24 -13.30
N ASP A 190 44.08 -4.42 -13.21
CA ASP A 190 43.08 -4.03 -14.20
C ASP A 190 42.58 -2.58 -14.08
N THR A 191 43.12 -1.80 -13.15
CA THR A 191 42.71 -0.41 -12.94
C THR A 191 43.14 0.47 -14.12
N ILE A 192 42.25 1.34 -14.60
CA ILE A 192 42.58 2.33 -15.64
C ILE A 192 43.78 3.20 -15.23
N THR A 193 44.76 3.33 -16.12
CA THR A 193 45.99 4.12 -15.89
C THR A 193 46.02 5.46 -16.62
N ASP A 194 45.03 5.73 -17.46
CA ASP A 194 44.88 7.00 -18.18
C ASP A 194 44.56 8.17 -17.25
N ASN A 195 44.98 9.37 -17.65
CA ASN A 195 44.50 10.62 -17.05
C ASN A 195 43.12 10.95 -17.64
N LEU A 196 42.12 11.15 -16.78
CA LEU A 196 40.73 11.35 -17.19
C LEU A 196 40.31 12.80 -16.94
N ILE A 197 39.75 13.45 -17.97
CA ILE A 197 39.05 14.73 -17.85
C ILE A 197 37.57 14.46 -18.15
N ILE A 198 36.70 14.78 -17.20
CA ILE A 198 35.25 14.55 -17.32
C ILE A 198 34.55 15.90 -17.31
N LYS A 199 33.80 16.18 -18.38
CA LYS A 199 32.94 17.37 -18.46
C LYS A 199 31.51 16.97 -18.12
N GLY A 200 30.97 17.54 -17.04
CA GLY A 200 29.58 17.29 -16.63
C GLY A 200 29.34 17.64 -15.17
N ASN A 201 28.17 17.26 -14.67
CA ASN A 201 27.84 17.38 -13.26
C ASN A 201 28.76 16.47 -12.42
N ASN A 202 29.37 17.05 -11.37
CA ASN A 202 30.35 16.37 -10.52
C ASN A 202 29.77 15.16 -9.78
N LEU A 203 28.53 15.24 -9.28
CA LEU A 203 27.86 14.14 -8.59
C LEU A 203 27.70 12.93 -9.51
N LEU A 204 27.26 13.16 -10.76
CA LEU A 204 27.09 12.10 -11.75
C LEU A 204 28.44 11.49 -12.18
N ALA A 205 29.47 12.32 -12.33
CA ALA A 205 30.82 11.87 -12.66
C ALA A 205 31.39 10.97 -11.55
N LEU A 206 31.30 11.40 -10.29
CA LEU A 206 31.79 10.64 -9.14
C LEU A 206 31.03 9.32 -8.96
N HIS A 207 29.70 9.32 -9.16
CA HIS A 207 28.90 8.11 -9.11
C HIS A 207 29.35 7.08 -10.17
N SER A 208 29.60 7.55 -11.40
CA SER A 208 30.07 6.70 -12.51
C SER A 208 31.46 6.13 -12.27
N LEU A 209 32.37 6.93 -11.70
CA LEU A 209 33.74 6.52 -11.38
C LEU A 209 33.83 5.56 -10.18
N LYS A 210 32.82 5.54 -9.30
CA LYS A 210 32.82 4.76 -8.06
C LYS A 210 33.15 3.29 -8.28
N LYS A 211 32.60 2.66 -9.32
CA LYS A 211 32.82 1.22 -9.60
C LYS A 211 34.29 0.92 -9.90
N GLU A 212 34.99 1.83 -10.57
CA GLU A 212 36.37 1.64 -11.01
C GLU A 212 37.39 2.09 -9.96
N PHE A 213 37.13 3.19 -9.25
CA PHE A 213 38.13 3.89 -8.43
C PHE A 213 37.82 3.94 -6.92
N ALA A 214 36.74 3.30 -6.44
CA ALA A 214 36.44 3.27 -5.00
C ALA A 214 37.61 2.70 -4.18
N GLY A 215 38.05 3.46 -3.17
CA GLY A 215 39.20 3.10 -2.31
C GLY A 215 40.57 3.21 -2.98
N LYS A 216 40.65 3.65 -4.25
CA LYS A 216 41.90 3.75 -5.03
C LYS A 216 42.46 5.17 -5.14
N VAL A 217 41.70 6.19 -4.69
CA VAL A 217 42.08 7.60 -4.79
C VAL A 217 42.98 8.00 -3.62
N LYS A 218 44.21 8.45 -3.92
CA LYS A 218 45.22 8.82 -2.91
C LYS A 218 45.03 10.24 -2.33
N LEU A 219 44.60 11.19 -3.16
CA LEU A 219 44.45 12.59 -2.78
C LEU A 219 43.32 13.21 -3.61
N ILE A 220 42.51 14.05 -2.97
CA ILE A 220 41.45 14.83 -3.60
C ILE A 220 41.73 16.30 -3.27
N TYR A 221 41.79 17.13 -4.31
CA TYR A 221 41.85 18.58 -4.20
C TYR A 221 40.60 19.16 -4.86
N ILE A 222 39.85 19.98 -4.12
CA ILE A 222 38.64 20.64 -4.61
C ILE A 222 38.63 22.09 -4.15
N ASP A 223 38.13 22.96 -5.01
CA ASP A 223 37.93 24.38 -4.74
C ASP A 223 36.47 24.74 -5.06
N PRO A 224 35.53 24.39 -4.14
CA PRO A 224 34.10 24.64 -4.35
C PRO A 224 33.78 26.14 -4.17
N PRO A 225 32.61 26.62 -4.66
CA PRO A 225 32.17 27.98 -4.37
C PRO A 225 32.03 28.22 -2.86
N TYR A 226 32.48 29.39 -2.39
CA TYR A 226 32.55 29.72 -0.95
C TYR A 226 31.28 30.36 -0.40
N ASN A 227 30.31 30.72 -1.25
CA ASN A 227 29.04 31.32 -0.89
C ASN A 227 29.21 32.58 -0.02
N THR A 228 30.14 33.45 -0.44
CA THR A 228 30.51 34.68 0.28
C THR A 228 29.52 35.84 0.08
N GLY A 229 28.55 35.66 -0.83
CA GLY A 229 27.54 36.66 -1.17
C GLY A 229 28.01 37.72 -2.18
N ASN A 230 29.25 37.62 -2.66
CA ASN A 230 29.85 38.51 -3.68
C ASN A 230 30.49 37.71 -4.84
N ASP A 231 30.22 36.42 -4.89
CA ASP A 231 30.70 35.41 -5.83
C ASP A 231 29.76 35.22 -7.04
#